data_AF-W2GEG5-F1
#
_entry.id   AF-W2GEG5-F1
#
_cell.length_a   1.000
_cell.length_b   1.000
_cell.length_c   1.000
_cell.angle_alpha   90.00
_cell.angle_beta   90.00
_cell.angle_gamma   90.00
#
_symmetry.space_group_name_H-M   'P 1'
#
loop_
_entity.id
_entity.type
_entity.pdbx_description
1 polymer ?
#
loop_
_entity_poly.entity_id
_entity_poly.type
_entity_poly.pdbx_seq_one_letter_code
_entity_poly.pdbx_strand_id
1 'polypeptide(L)'
;MLQEEQVDAALLADVTGFLADCSASASSIDRQRKAPPSFSDDVLVLDTHQLIAETETLLSSLETTAQEQIASNTLSSSDEVTITSDHKYTPKTDAMPAEDRRAYRNVQAAKRRLKYRQKLKDEKKTLESQEIELSGELSRLQSAQEAEKMKYVDRMSLSVWRSIATRQKEKRLEAEQTQRQLRAAVVGRARMIHQMKALLQRPYMLEEKNMLYGEADGGHADGSVLFKTFVSELDAIYAQTDQVMREVNAEVSTKFEYNLTRKVKDGVEYFDSTDATEIPFAFEDTSRAMSLLMMTDPDVLRHNSHAQEPKDTVTVKYIADCQLERDEVAKLKIYSAMRKVKEADRVVFVWRAVTEGQGDLSGHHTDETGWLVSRPQEIGDFPSTVFESYTRFIPIDVGESASKADTDRFAKVVAKSGEEEVNEMMQLLEKMLLGGDQFYTSGHPRYESA
;
A
#
# COMPACT_ATOMS: atom_id res chain seq x y z
N MET A 1 1.28 -7.00 69.59
CA MET A 1 0.04 -7.13 68.79
C MET A 1 -0.75 -5.81 68.71
N LEU A 2 -0.08 -4.65 68.64
CA LEU A 2 -0.72 -3.33 68.41
C LEU A 2 0.13 -2.42 67.50
N GLN A 3 1.08 -2.98 66.75
CA GLN A 3 2.01 -2.17 65.96
C GLN A 3 2.22 -2.63 64.50
N GLU A 4 1.79 -3.84 64.11
CA GLU A 4 1.76 -4.24 62.69
C GLU A 4 0.45 -3.84 61.98
N GLU A 5 -0.66 -3.73 62.72
CA GLU A 5 -1.97 -3.41 62.13
C GLU A 5 -2.12 -1.93 61.72
N GLN A 6 -1.21 -1.07 62.16
CA GLN A 6 -1.25 0.37 61.89
C GLN A 6 -0.48 0.78 60.62
N VAL A 7 0.40 -0.09 60.11
CA VAL A 7 1.20 0.17 58.90
C VAL A 7 0.43 -0.21 57.63
N ASP A 8 -0.37 -1.28 57.68
CA ASP A 8 -1.19 -1.72 56.54
C ASP A 8 -2.36 -0.76 56.24
N ALA A 9 -2.91 -0.09 57.26
CA ALA A 9 -3.99 0.88 57.08
C ALA A 9 -3.53 2.17 56.38
N ALA A 10 -2.28 2.60 56.60
CA ALA A 10 -1.72 3.78 55.95
C ALA A 10 -1.38 3.52 54.47
N LEU A 11 -0.90 2.32 54.14
CA LEU A 11 -0.60 1.93 52.76
C LEU A 11 -1.88 1.73 51.92
N LEU A 12 -2.94 1.19 52.54
CA LEU A 12 -4.24 1.03 51.88
C LEU A 12 -4.91 2.38 51.58
N ALA A 13 -4.74 3.39 52.44
CA ALA A 13 -5.27 4.73 52.20
C ALA A 13 -4.63 5.41 50.98
N ASP A 14 -3.31 5.30 50.82
CA ASP A 14 -2.56 5.87 49.68
C ASP A 14 -2.92 5.19 48.35
N VAL A 15 -3.10 3.86 48.35
CA VAL A 15 -3.51 3.12 47.15
C VAL A 15 -4.96 3.44 46.76
N THR A 16 -5.86 3.67 47.72
CA THR A 16 -7.23 4.11 47.42
C THR A 16 -7.31 5.56 46.93
N GLY A 17 -6.42 6.45 47.38
CA GLY A 17 -6.31 7.82 46.87
C GLY A 17 -5.88 7.84 45.39
N PHE A 18 -4.90 7.01 45.03
CA PHE A 18 -4.42 6.91 43.65
C PHE A 18 -5.48 6.33 42.66
N LEU A 19 -6.34 5.43 43.13
CA LEU A 19 -7.43 4.86 42.33
C LEU A 19 -8.64 5.82 42.20
N ALA A 20 -8.85 6.71 43.17
CA ALA A 20 -9.87 7.76 43.09
C ALA A 20 -9.48 8.84 42.05
N ASP A 21 -8.20 9.20 41.97
CA ASP A 21 -7.70 10.17 40.97
C ASP A 21 -7.73 9.61 39.54
N CYS A 22 -7.53 8.30 39.36
CA CYS A 22 -7.67 7.67 38.05
C CYS A 22 -9.12 7.53 37.58
N SER A 23 -10.09 7.41 38.49
CA SER A 23 -11.51 7.24 38.16
C SER A 23 -12.25 8.58 37.98
N ALA A 24 -11.76 9.67 38.58
CA ALA A 24 -12.29 11.02 38.34
C ALA A 24 -12.02 11.54 36.91
N SER A 25 -10.98 11.02 36.23
CA SER A 25 -10.68 11.33 34.83
C SER A 25 -11.59 10.59 33.82
N ALA A 26 -12.25 9.51 34.25
CA ALA A 26 -13.02 8.63 33.36
C ALA A 26 -14.51 9.01 33.21
N SER A 27 -15.05 9.95 34.00
CA SER A 27 -16.49 10.28 34.00
C SER A 27 -16.88 11.51 33.16
N SER A 28 -15.94 12.16 32.46
CA SER A 28 -16.24 13.29 31.55
C SER A 28 -16.49 12.87 30.08
N ILE A 29 -16.79 11.59 29.85
CA ILE A 29 -17.01 11.04 28.50
C ILE A 29 -18.37 10.33 28.46
N ASP A 30 -19.45 11.11 28.55
CA ASP A 30 -20.56 10.86 27.62
C ASP A 30 -21.28 12.17 27.28
N ARG A 31 -21.58 12.31 25.98
CA ARG A 31 -22.30 13.40 25.28
C ARG A 31 -21.53 14.68 24.95
N GLN A 32 -20.76 14.65 23.85
CA GLN A 32 -21.03 15.53 22.70
C GLN A 32 -20.31 15.07 21.43
N ARG A 33 -21.08 14.97 20.35
CA ARG A 33 -20.68 14.71 18.96
C ARG A 33 -19.49 15.57 18.52
N LYS A 34 -18.42 14.95 18.01
CA LYS A 34 -17.65 15.48 16.86
C LYS A 34 -16.82 14.38 16.19
N ALA A 35 -16.59 14.58 14.90
CA ALA A 35 -15.99 13.73 13.88
C ALA A 35 -14.64 13.07 14.28
N PRO A 36 -14.14 12.07 13.52
CA PRO A 36 -13.00 11.24 13.94
C PRO A 36 -11.71 12.08 14.02
N PRO A 37 -10.71 11.66 14.83
CA PRO A 37 -9.50 12.45 15.01
C PRO A 37 -8.75 12.49 13.68
N SER A 38 -8.71 13.68 13.07
CA SER A 38 -7.70 14.01 12.09
C SER A 38 -6.35 13.68 12.72
N PHE A 39 -5.50 12.97 11.97
CA PHE A 39 -4.07 12.96 12.21
C PHE A 39 -3.64 14.39 12.55
N SER A 40 -3.18 14.61 13.78
CA SER A 40 -2.85 15.95 14.25
C SER A 40 -1.63 16.41 13.48
N ASP A 41 -1.86 17.30 12.53
CA ASP A 41 -0.84 18.10 11.85
C ASP A 41 0.08 18.78 12.87
N ASP A 42 -0.35 18.98 14.13
CA ASP A 42 0.46 19.61 15.17
C ASP A 42 1.72 18.82 15.56
N VAL A 43 1.71 17.47 15.50
CA VAL A 43 2.91 16.66 15.78
C VAL A 43 3.91 16.76 14.64
N LEU A 44 3.42 16.75 13.39
CA LEU A 44 4.24 16.98 12.20
C LEU A 44 4.79 18.41 12.17
N VAL A 45 3.98 19.40 12.57
CA VAL A 45 4.35 20.81 12.64
C VAL A 45 5.40 21.05 13.75
N LEU A 46 5.29 20.40 14.91
CA LEU A 46 6.31 20.44 15.96
C LEU A 46 7.65 19.85 15.49
N ASP A 47 7.63 18.70 14.84
CA ASP A 47 8.85 18.08 14.28
C ASP A 47 9.47 18.97 13.18
N THR A 48 8.64 19.66 12.39
CA THR A 48 9.09 20.60 11.36
C THR A 48 9.71 21.86 11.95
N HIS A 49 9.12 22.43 13.00
CA HIS A 49 9.67 23.59 13.70
C HIS A 49 10.96 23.28 14.45
N GLN A 50 11.07 22.09 15.04
CA GLN A 50 12.31 21.62 15.66
C GLN A 50 13.42 21.42 14.61
N LEU A 51 13.08 20.89 13.43
CA LEU A 51 13.99 20.81 12.30
C LEU A 51 14.46 22.19 11.81
N ILE A 52 13.55 23.16 11.71
CA ILE A 52 13.87 24.53 11.29
C ILE A 52 14.80 25.20 12.31
N ALA A 53 14.52 25.07 13.61
CA ALA A 53 15.38 25.62 14.67
C ALA A 53 16.78 24.96 14.69
N GLU A 54 16.86 23.64 14.47
CA GLU A 54 18.14 22.93 14.33
C GLU A 54 18.92 23.39 13.07
N THR A 55 18.23 23.71 11.97
CA THR A 55 18.90 24.24 10.78
C THR A 55 19.39 25.68 10.95
N GLU A 56 18.64 26.52 11.66
CA GLU A 56 18.99 27.91 11.93
C GLU A 56 20.19 28.04 12.88
N THR A 57 20.29 27.14 13.86
CA THR A 57 21.45 27.06 14.76
C THR A 57 22.72 26.58 14.04
N LEU A 58 22.61 25.62 13.12
CA LEU A 58 23.74 25.17 12.30
C LEU A 58 24.20 26.24 11.31
N LEU A 59 23.28 27.00 10.72
CA LEU A 59 23.60 28.14 9.85
C LEU A 59 24.26 29.30 10.61
N SER A 60 23.85 29.57 11.85
CA SER A 60 24.45 30.62 12.70
C SER A 60 25.90 30.31 13.09
N SER A 61 26.26 29.02 13.19
CA SER A 61 27.63 28.57 13.48
C SER A 61 28.63 28.83 12.33
N LEU A 62 28.12 28.98 11.09
CA LEU A 62 28.91 29.30 9.90
C LEU A 62 29.25 30.80 9.80
N GLU A 63 28.43 31.69 10.36
CA GLU A 63 28.72 33.14 10.39
C GLU A 63 29.81 33.50 11.41
N THR A 64 29.90 32.78 12.53
CA THR A 64 30.82 33.10 13.63
C THR A 64 32.28 32.71 13.31
N THR A 65 32.49 31.66 12.52
CA THR A 65 33.85 31.17 12.17
C THR A 65 34.53 31.97 11.05
N ALA A 66 33.76 32.75 10.27
CA ALA A 66 34.29 33.63 9.23
C ALA A 66 34.98 34.90 9.78
N GLN A 67 34.64 35.31 11.01
CA GLN A 67 35.12 36.56 11.61
C GLN A 67 36.45 36.41 12.39
N GLU A 68 36.78 35.23 12.92
CA GLU A 68 37.88 35.06 13.89
C GLU A 68 39.28 34.83 13.30
N GLN A 69 39.42 34.65 11.98
CA GLN A 69 40.75 34.38 11.36
C GLN A 69 41.37 35.57 10.61
N ILE A 70 40.79 36.77 10.69
CA ILE A 70 41.26 37.95 9.94
C ILE A 70 42.37 38.73 10.68
N ALA A 71 42.62 38.47 11.97
CA ALA A 71 43.56 39.25 12.77
C ALA A 71 44.90 38.54 13.03
N SER A 72 45.69 38.27 11.99
CA SER A 72 47.15 38.05 12.12
C SER A 72 47.81 38.11 10.75
N ASN A 73 48.57 39.19 10.48
CA ASN A 73 49.91 39.18 9.89
C ASN A 73 50.19 40.53 9.19
N THR A 74 50.88 41.42 9.92
CA THR A 74 51.56 42.58 9.35
C THR A 74 53.05 42.38 9.60
N LEU A 75 53.86 42.21 8.54
CA LEU A 75 55.31 42.29 8.65
C LEU A 75 55.92 43.08 7.49
N SER A 76 56.81 43.96 7.93
CA SER A 76 57.63 44.98 7.26
C SER A 76 58.48 44.47 6.09
N SER A 77 58.74 45.36 5.13
CA SER A 77 59.98 45.37 4.37
C SER A 77 60.37 46.82 4.04
N SER A 78 61.58 47.17 4.44
CA SER A 78 62.31 48.41 4.19
C SER A 78 63.31 48.12 3.09
N ASP A 79 63.53 49.04 2.15
CA ASP A 79 64.74 49.04 1.33
C ASP A 79 65.29 50.45 1.10
N GLU A 80 66.60 50.52 1.29
CA GLU A 80 67.51 51.65 1.28
C GLU A 80 68.22 51.70 -0.08
N VAL A 81 68.35 52.88 -0.70
CA VAL A 81 69.35 53.08 -1.77
C VAL A 81 70.03 54.44 -1.62
N THR A 82 71.36 54.37 -1.66
CA THR A 82 72.32 55.40 -1.28
C THR A 82 73.21 55.76 -2.47
N ILE A 83 73.39 57.08 -2.67
CA ILE A 83 74.54 57.83 -3.26
C ILE A 83 74.76 57.79 -4.79
N THR A 84 74.89 58.98 -5.39
CA THR A 84 76.17 59.48 -5.94
C THR A 84 76.05 60.93 -6.42
N SER A 85 76.83 61.81 -5.79
CA SER A 85 77.08 63.18 -6.24
C SER A 85 78.20 63.18 -7.26
N ASP A 86 77.97 63.76 -8.44
CA ASP A 86 79.00 63.93 -9.45
C ASP A 86 79.32 65.43 -9.64
N HIS A 87 80.50 65.81 -9.16
CA HIS A 87 81.12 67.11 -9.35
C HIS A 87 81.54 67.27 -10.82
N LYS A 88 80.98 68.25 -11.53
CA LYS A 88 81.51 68.68 -12.83
C LYS A 88 81.89 70.17 -12.84
N TYR A 89 83.20 70.36 -12.80
CA TYR A 89 84.03 71.47 -13.23
C TYR A 89 83.34 72.60 -13.98
N THR A 90 83.49 73.81 -13.45
CA THR A 90 83.26 75.10 -14.11
C THR A 90 84.43 75.45 -15.03
N PRO A 91 84.20 75.89 -16.28
CA PRO A 91 85.23 76.56 -17.06
C PRO A 91 85.36 78.02 -16.59
N LYS A 92 86.60 78.43 -16.32
CA LYS A 92 87.02 79.81 -16.05
C LYS A 92 86.41 80.75 -17.09
N THR A 93 85.66 81.76 -16.64
CA THR A 93 85.07 82.81 -17.48
C THR A 93 85.68 84.17 -17.10
N ASP A 94 87.01 84.26 -17.21
CA ASP A 94 87.77 85.50 -17.00
C ASP A 94 88.28 86.04 -18.35
N ALA A 95 87.35 86.36 -19.26
CA ALA A 95 87.60 87.18 -20.46
C ALA A 95 86.29 87.57 -21.20
N MET A 96 85.21 87.95 -20.49
CA MET A 96 83.96 88.42 -21.12
C MET A 96 83.35 89.61 -20.35
N PRO A 97 82.63 90.52 -21.01
CA PRO A 97 81.86 91.58 -20.35
C PRO A 97 80.94 91.03 -19.26
N ALA A 98 80.69 91.80 -18.20
CA ALA A 98 79.94 91.34 -17.02
C ALA A 98 78.51 90.86 -17.34
N GLU A 99 77.88 91.41 -18.39
CA GLU A 99 76.54 91.05 -18.85
C GLU A 99 76.50 89.66 -19.49
N ASP A 100 77.47 89.33 -20.34
CA ASP A 100 77.53 88.03 -21.02
C ASP A 100 77.78 86.87 -20.06
N ARG A 101 78.55 87.10 -18.98
CA ARG A 101 78.74 86.11 -17.91
C ARG A 101 77.46 85.82 -17.14
N ARG A 102 76.63 86.85 -16.93
CA ARG A 102 75.32 86.71 -16.29
C ARG A 102 74.36 85.95 -17.22
N ALA A 103 74.35 86.29 -18.51
CA ALA A 103 73.56 85.59 -19.52
C ALA A 103 73.95 84.10 -19.63
N TYR A 104 75.25 83.78 -19.68
CA TYR A 104 75.75 82.41 -19.75
C TYR A 104 75.37 81.58 -18.51
N ARG A 105 75.51 82.15 -17.30
CA ARG A 105 75.06 81.51 -16.05
C ARG A 105 73.55 81.28 -16.03
N ASN A 106 72.76 82.23 -16.54
CA ASN A 106 71.31 82.09 -16.65
C ASN A 106 70.90 81.00 -17.64
N VAL A 107 71.57 80.90 -18.80
CA VAL A 107 71.33 79.83 -19.79
C VAL A 107 71.71 78.46 -19.21
N GLN A 108 72.83 78.35 -18.50
CA GLN A 108 73.17 77.11 -17.80
C GLN A 108 72.17 76.76 -16.69
N ALA A 109 71.71 77.74 -15.90
CA ALA A 109 70.69 77.52 -14.88
C ALA A 109 69.34 77.09 -15.50
N ALA A 110 68.95 77.68 -16.64
CA ALA A 110 67.77 77.28 -17.40
C ALA A 110 67.90 75.84 -17.93
N LYS A 111 69.08 75.44 -18.45
CA LYS A 111 69.36 74.05 -18.87
C LYS A 111 69.26 73.07 -17.70
N ARG A 112 69.78 73.43 -16.51
CA ARG A 112 69.66 72.60 -15.29
C ARG A 112 68.19 72.46 -14.85
N ARG A 113 67.42 73.55 -14.84
CA ARG A 113 65.98 73.54 -14.53
C ARG A 113 65.18 72.71 -15.54
N LEU A 114 65.54 72.75 -16.82
CA LEU A 114 64.91 71.92 -17.85
C LEU A 114 65.17 70.43 -17.60
N LYS A 115 66.44 70.03 -17.37
CA LYS A 115 66.80 68.64 -17.06
C LYS A 115 66.11 68.13 -15.80
N TYR A 116 66.04 68.95 -14.76
CA TYR A 116 65.35 68.58 -13.52
C TYR A 116 63.84 68.39 -13.74
N ARG A 117 63.17 69.30 -14.46
CA ARG A 117 61.76 69.15 -14.84
C ARG A 117 61.51 67.91 -15.70
N GLN A 118 62.43 67.56 -16.60
CA GLN A 118 62.32 66.34 -17.40
C GLN A 118 62.44 65.10 -16.52
N LYS A 119 63.43 65.04 -15.62
CA LYS A 119 63.58 63.94 -14.67
C LYS A 119 62.32 63.72 -13.83
N LEU A 120 61.73 64.79 -13.30
CA LEU A 120 60.48 64.71 -12.55
C LEU A 120 59.29 64.21 -13.38
N LYS A 121 59.22 64.60 -14.67
CA LYS A 121 58.18 64.08 -15.57
C LYS A 121 58.37 62.60 -15.87
N ASP A 122 59.60 62.18 -16.11
CA ASP A 122 59.93 60.79 -16.39
C ASP A 122 59.65 59.93 -15.14
N GLU A 123 60.05 60.40 -13.96
CA GLU A 123 59.78 59.76 -12.67
C GLU A 123 58.27 59.65 -12.37
N LYS A 124 57.52 60.74 -12.58
CA LYS A 124 56.07 60.72 -12.46
C LYS A 124 55.44 59.68 -13.40
N LYS A 125 55.89 59.62 -14.65
CA LYS A 125 55.37 58.67 -15.63
C LYS A 125 55.71 57.22 -15.27
N THR A 126 56.90 56.96 -14.71
CA THR A 126 57.25 55.62 -14.21
C THR A 126 56.40 55.23 -13.02
N LEU A 127 56.13 56.16 -12.09
CA LEU A 127 55.25 55.89 -10.94
C LEU A 127 53.81 55.64 -11.37
N GLU A 128 53.28 56.41 -12.33
CA GLU A 128 51.95 56.17 -12.91
C GLU A 128 51.87 54.78 -13.57
N SER A 129 52.92 54.36 -14.26
CA SER A 129 52.98 53.01 -14.85
C SER A 129 53.00 51.91 -13.79
N GLN A 130 53.77 52.11 -12.70
CA GLN A 130 53.85 51.17 -11.60
C GLN A 130 52.55 51.10 -10.80
N GLU A 131 51.85 52.21 -10.61
CA GLU A 131 50.54 52.24 -9.96
C GLU A 131 49.50 51.46 -10.75
N ILE A 132 49.48 51.60 -12.08
CA ILE A 132 48.58 50.83 -12.95
C ILE A 132 48.90 49.33 -12.89
N GLU A 133 50.18 48.97 -12.91
CA GLU A 133 50.61 47.56 -12.82
C GLU A 133 50.24 46.94 -11.47
N LEU A 134 50.60 47.60 -10.36
CA LEU A 134 50.34 47.12 -9.01
C LEU A 134 48.84 47.08 -8.69
N SER A 135 48.07 48.08 -9.12
CA SER A 135 46.60 48.05 -8.96
C SER A 135 45.98 46.91 -9.76
N GLY A 136 46.48 46.64 -10.98
CA GLY A 136 46.07 45.49 -11.78
C GLY A 136 46.37 44.15 -11.10
N GLU A 137 47.57 43.99 -10.53
CA GLU A 137 47.91 42.78 -9.78
C GLU A 137 47.06 42.60 -8.53
N LEU A 138 46.80 43.69 -7.80
CA LEU A 138 46.00 43.67 -6.58
C LEU A 138 44.54 43.29 -6.89
N SER A 139 43.94 43.87 -7.93
CA SER A 139 42.59 43.47 -8.39
C SER A 139 42.53 42.01 -8.83
N ARG A 140 43.58 41.50 -9.50
CA ARG A 140 43.66 40.08 -9.89
C ARG A 140 43.74 39.17 -8.66
N LEU A 141 44.55 39.51 -7.68
CA LEU A 141 44.70 38.73 -6.44
C LEU A 141 43.42 38.74 -5.61
N GLN A 142 42.75 39.88 -5.49
CA GLN A 142 41.45 39.99 -4.82
C GLN A 142 40.39 39.11 -5.49
N SER A 143 40.29 39.17 -6.82
CA SER A 143 39.33 38.35 -7.58
C SER A 143 39.60 36.85 -7.43
N ALA A 144 40.88 36.44 -7.43
CA ALA A 144 41.27 35.05 -7.20
C ALA A 144 40.92 34.58 -5.79
N GLN A 145 41.15 35.42 -4.79
CA GLN A 145 40.82 35.14 -3.38
C GLN A 145 39.31 34.98 -3.18
N GLU A 146 38.49 35.84 -3.78
CA GLU A 146 37.02 35.74 -3.73
C GLU A 146 36.51 34.45 -4.40
N ALA A 147 37.09 34.08 -5.54
CA ALA A 147 36.74 32.84 -6.23
C ALA A 147 37.10 31.58 -5.41
N GLU A 148 38.22 31.58 -4.68
CA GLU A 148 38.54 30.48 -3.76
C GLU A 148 37.59 30.42 -2.57
N LYS A 149 37.24 31.58 -1.98
CA LYS A 149 36.26 31.65 -0.89
C LYS A 149 34.90 31.07 -1.32
N MET A 150 34.42 31.42 -2.52
CA MET A 150 33.17 30.86 -3.03
C MET A 150 33.23 29.34 -3.22
N LYS A 151 34.34 28.81 -3.77
CA LYS A 151 34.52 27.35 -3.91
C LYS A 151 34.56 26.63 -2.57
N TYR A 152 35.14 27.26 -1.54
CA TYR A 152 35.18 26.71 -0.19
C TYR A 152 33.77 26.65 0.44
N VAL A 153 33.00 27.73 0.31
CA VAL A 153 31.61 27.80 0.80
C VAL A 153 30.72 26.80 0.08
N ASP A 154 30.84 26.67 -1.24
CA ASP A 154 30.09 25.69 -2.03
C ASP A 154 30.39 24.25 -1.57
N ARG A 155 31.68 23.90 -1.40
CA ARG A 155 32.09 22.59 -0.89
C ARG A 155 31.55 22.32 0.52
N MET A 156 31.56 23.32 1.39
CA MET A 156 31.01 23.20 2.75
C MET A 156 29.49 22.99 2.70
N SER A 157 28.78 23.76 1.87
CA SER A 157 27.33 23.65 1.70
C SER A 157 26.91 22.27 1.17
N LEU A 158 27.64 21.73 0.19
CA LEU A 158 27.43 20.37 -0.33
C LEU A 158 27.64 19.31 0.75
N SER A 159 28.60 19.50 1.64
CA SER A 159 28.84 18.57 2.77
C SER A 159 27.70 18.61 3.79
N VAL A 160 27.16 19.79 4.09
CA VAL A 160 26.01 19.97 5.00
C VAL A 160 24.75 19.35 4.39
N TRP A 161 24.45 19.63 3.12
CA TRP A 161 23.31 19.03 2.42
C TRP A 161 23.41 17.50 2.33
N ARG A 162 24.61 16.95 2.13
CA ARG A 162 24.83 15.50 2.16
C ARG A 162 24.52 14.92 3.54
N SER A 163 24.95 15.57 4.61
CA SER A 163 24.65 15.14 5.99
C SER A 163 23.15 15.19 6.28
N ILE A 164 22.46 16.25 5.87
CA ILE A 164 21.00 16.40 6.02
C ILE A 164 20.27 15.29 5.25
N ALA A 165 20.63 15.07 3.98
CA ALA A 165 20.01 14.03 3.16
C ALA A 165 20.22 12.62 3.74
N THR A 166 21.40 12.36 4.30
CA THR A 166 21.71 11.08 4.95
C THR A 166 20.86 10.88 6.20
N ARG A 167 20.78 11.89 7.08
CA ARG A 167 19.95 11.85 8.29
C ARG A 167 18.46 11.70 7.98
N GLN A 168 17.95 12.39 6.96
CA GLN A 168 16.55 12.26 6.50
C GLN A 168 16.25 10.85 5.97
N LYS A 169 17.18 10.25 5.22
CA LYS A 169 17.06 8.86 4.74
C LYS A 169 17.02 7.87 5.92
N GLU A 170 17.89 8.04 6.92
CA GLU A 170 17.91 7.20 8.12
C GLU A 170 16.60 7.30 8.90
N LYS A 171 16.10 8.52 9.14
CA LYS A 171 14.82 8.75 9.83
C LYS A 171 13.64 8.12 9.09
N ARG A 172 13.62 8.22 7.75
CA ARG A 172 12.61 7.55 6.93
C ARG A 172 12.69 6.03 7.10
N LEU A 173 13.89 5.44 7.08
CA LEU A 173 14.05 4.00 7.24
C LEU A 173 13.58 3.51 8.62
N GLU A 174 13.89 4.25 9.69
CA GLU A 174 13.39 3.97 11.05
C GLU A 174 11.84 3.99 11.08
N ALA A 175 11.22 5.02 10.50
CA ALA A 175 9.77 5.15 10.42
C ALA A 175 9.12 4.02 9.59
N GLU A 176 9.71 3.65 8.45
CA GLU A 176 9.19 2.54 7.64
C GLU A 176 9.35 1.20 8.36
N GLN A 177 10.43 0.99 9.11
CA GLN A 177 10.63 -0.24 9.89
C GLN A 177 9.59 -0.36 11.00
N THR A 178 9.35 0.71 11.76
CA THR A 178 8.30 0.73 12.80
C THR A 178 6.92 0.53 12.20
N GLN A 179 6.62 1.13 11.05
CA GLN A 179 5.36 0.92 10.32
C GLN A 179 5.17 -0.55 9.91
N ARG A 180 6.23 -1.22 9.39
CA ARG A 180 6.17 -2.65 9.05
C ARG A 180 5.87 -3.51 10.28
N GLN A 181 6.53 -3.23 11.41
CA GLN A 181 6.29 -3.94 12.68
C GLN A 181 4.86 -3.75 13.19
N LEU A 182 4.34 -2.51 13.16
CA LEU A 182 2.97 -2.22 13.58
C LEU A 182 1.95 -2.91 12.69
N ARG A 183 2.13 -2.89 11.36
CA ARG A 183 1.25 -3.62 10.43
C ARG A 183 1.25 -5.11 10.70
N ALA A 184 2.42 -5.71 10.91
CA ALA A 184 2.53 -7.13 11.27
C ALA A 184 1.81 -7.44 12.59
N ALA A 185 1.95 -6.58 13.60
CA ALA A 185 1.26 -6.72 14.88
C ALA A 185 -0.27 -6.59 14.73
N VAL A 186 -0.76 -5.66 13.92
CA VAL A 186 -2.20 -5.49 13.63
C VAL A 186 -2.76 -6.73 12.93
N VAL A 187 -2.06 -7.25 11.91
CA VAL A 187 -2.47 -8.49 11.23
C VAL A 187 -2.48 -9.67 12.20
N GLY A 188 -1.46 -9.79 13.06
CA GLY A 188 -1.40 -10.82 14.09
C GLY A 188 -2.55 -10.74 15.10
N ARG A 189 -2.86 -9.53 15.59
CA ARG A 189 -4.00 -9.28 16.49
C ARG A 189 -5.33 -9.54 15.81
N ALA A 190 -5.52 -9.11 14.57
CA ALA A 190 -6.71 -9.38 13.78
C ALA A 190 -6.93 -10.90 13.61
N ARG A 191 -5.87 -11.64 13.30
CA ARG A 191 -5.93 -13.11 13.24
C ARG A 191 -6.36 -13.73 14.57
N MET A 192 -5.79 -13.29 15.70
CA MET A 192 -6.18 -13.77 17.02
C MET A 192 -7.64 -13.45 17.35
N ILE A 193 -8.11 -12.23 17.02
CA ILE A 193 -9.51 -11.84 17.18
C ILE A 193 -10.42 -12.74 16.33
N HIS A 194 -10.06 -12.99 15.07
CA HIS A 194 -10.81 -13.91 14.21
C HIS A 194 -10.84 -15.34 14.77
N GLN A 195 -9.71 -15.86 15.25
CA GLN A 195 -9.64 -17.17 15.90
C GLN A 195 -10.50 -17.22 17.16
N MET A 196 -10.44 -16.18 18.00
CA MET A 196 -11.23 -16.12 19.22
C MET A 196 -12.73 -15.97 18.92
N LYS A 197 -13.10 -15.19 17.89
CA LYS A 197 -14.47 -15.12 17.39
C LYS A 197 -14.95 -16.50 16.89
N ALA A 198 -14.12 -17.24 16.16
CA ALA A 198 -14.44 -18.59 15.71
C ALA A 198 -14.62 -19.56 16.89
N LEU A 199 -13.78 -19.47 17.93
CA LEU A 199 -13.92 -20.26 19.16
C LEU A 199 -15.17 -19.89 19.97
N LEU A 200 -15.54 -18.61 20.04
CA LEU A 200 -16.74 -18.15 20.73
C LEU A 200 -18.02 -18.45 19.94
N GLN A 201 -17.92 -18.57 18.61
CA GLN A 201 -18.99 -19.04 17.75
C GLN A 201 -19.10 -20.57 17.77
N ARG A 202 -18.09 -21.33 18.22
CA ARG A 202 -18.17 -22.80 18.29
C ARG A 202 -19.31 -23.32 19.18
N PRO A 203 -19.60 -22.80 20.39
CA PRO A 203 -20.74 -23.28 21.17
C PRO A 203 -22.10 -23.01 20.52
N TYR A 204 -22.24 -21.89 19.79
CA TYR A 204 -23.51 -21.51 19.14
C TYR A 204 -23.68 -22.18 17.77
N MET A 205 -22.58 -22.39 17.05
CA MET A 205 -22.56 -23.08 15.75
C MET A 205 -22.55 -24.59 15.88
N LEU A 206 -21.95 -25.20 16.92
CA LEU A 206 -21.89 -26.67 17.02
C LEU A 206 -23.26 -27.29 17.34
N GLU A 207 -24.13 -26.57 18.03
CA GLU A 207 -25.51 -27.02 18.32
C GLU A 207 -26.43 -26.87 17.09
N GLU A 208 -26.16 -25.91 16.20
CA GLU A 208 -26.89 -25.71 14.93
C GLU A 208 -26.26 -26.50 13.74
N LYS A 209 -24.96 -26.83 13.82
CA LYS A 209 -24.14 -27.46 12.76
C LYS A 209 -23.84 -28.94 13.00
N ASN A 210 -24.12 -29.51 14.17
CA ASN A 210 -24.15 -30.97 14.37
C ASN A 210 -25.27 -31.68 13.57
N MET A 211 -26.07 -30.92 12.80
CA MET A 211 -27.02 -31.40 11.79
C MET A 211 -26.49 -31.30 10.34
N LEU A 212 -25.25 -30.85 10.13
CA LEU A 212 -24.60 -30.78 8.83
C LEU A 212 -23.56 -31.90 8.71
N TYR A 213 -23.68 -32.68 7.63
CA TYR A 213 -22.86 -33.83 7.24
C TYR A 213 -23.24 -35.15 7.91
N GLY A 214 -24.31 -35.73 7.38
CA GLY A 214 -24.49 -37.18 7.43
C GLY A 214 -23.41 -37.84 6.57
N GLU A 215 -22.48 -38.52 7.24
CA GLU A 215 -22.04 -39.83 6.78
C GLU A 215 -23.27 -40.62 6.31
N ALA A 216 -23.09 -41.45 5.29
CA ALA A 216 -24.05 -42.49 4.98
C ALA A 216 -24.03 -43.55 6.10
N ASP A 217 -24.40 -43.16 7.31
CA ASP A 217 -24.80 -44.05 8.39
C ASP A 217 -25.76 -43.33 9.36
N GLY A 218 -26.84 -44.02 9.69
CA GLY A 218 -27.83 -43.74 10.74
C GLY A 218 -28.07 -42.30 11.22
N GLY A 219 -29.02 -41.60 10.59
CA GLY A 219 -30.01 -40.81 11.33
C GLY A 219 -29.90 -39.29 11.24
N HIS A 220 -30.62 -38.69 10.28
CA HIS A 220 -31.71 -37.73 10.52
C HIS A 220 -32.58 -37.74 9.24
N ALA A 221 -33.87 -38.03 9.40
CA ALA A 221 -34.79 -38.37 8.30
C ALA A 221 -35.17 -37.18 7.37
N ASP A 222 -34.65 -35.98 7.62
CA ASP A 222 -35.17 -34.71 7.10
C ASP A 222 -34.74 -34.40 5.64
N GLY A 223 -33.70 -35.04 5.10
CA GLY A 223 -33.24 -34.81 3.71
C GLY A 223 -32.87 -36.06 2.92
N SER A 224 -32.87 -37.24 3.54
CA SER A 224 -32.38 -38.48 2.92
C SER A 224 -33.20 -38.88 1.67
N VAL A 225 -34.51 -38.62 1.67
CA VAL A 225 -35.37 -38.91 0.52
C VAL A 225 -35.11 -37.92 -0.62
N LEU A 226 -35.01 -36.61 -0.33
CA LEU A 226 -34.71 -35.57 -1.32
C LEU A 226 -33.38 -35.82 -2.02
N PHE A 227 -32.32 -36.15 -1.27
CA PHE A 227 -31.02 -36.43 -1.86
C PHE A 227 -31.01 -37.68 -2.75
N LYS A 228 -31.74 -38.73 -2.37
CA LYS A 228 -31.90 -39.92 -3.24
C LYS A 228 -32.59 -39.55 -4.55
N THR A 229 -33.65 -38.76 -4.48
CA THR A 229 -34.35 -38.25 -5.67
C THR A 229 -33.41 -37.41 -6.54
N PHE A 230 -32.77 -36.40 -5.98
CA PHE A 230 -31.86 -35.52 -6.73
C PHE A 230 -30.75 -36.31 -7.41
N VAL A 231 -30.06 -37.20 -6.68
CA VAL A 231 -28.98 -38.03 -7.24
C VAL A 231 -29.48 -38.93 -8.38
N SER A 232 -30.73 -39.42 -8.32
CA SER A 232 -31.33 -40.21 -9.40
C SER A 232 -31.70 -39.38 -10.64
N GLU A 233 -31.94 -38.08 -10.47
CA GLU A 233 -32.25 -37.15 -11.58
C GLU A 233 -30.99 -36.67 -12.31
N LEU A 234 -29.82 -36.66 -11.64
CA LEU A 234 -28.58 -36.10 -12.20
C LEU A 234 -28.15 -36.76 -13.52
N ASP A 235 -28.40 -38.05 -13.72
CA ASP A 235 -28.08 -38.72 -15.00
C ASP A 235 -28.94 -38.18 -16.16
N ALA A 236 -30.22 -37.95 -15.91
CA ALA A 236 -31.13 -37.38 -16.90
C ALA A 236 -30.81 -35.90 -17.18
N ILE A 237 -30.36 -35.15 -16.16
CA ILE A 237 -29.93 -33.75 -16.28
C ILE A 237 -28.64 -33.68 -17.10
N TYR A 238 -27.65 -34.53 -16.80
CA TYR A 238 -26.42 -34.63 -17.58
C TYR A 238 -26.66 -35.00 -19.04
N ALA A 239 -27.58 -35.94 -19.32
CA ALA A 239 -27.94 -36.30 -20.69
C ALA A 239 -28.51 -35.13 -21.53
N GLN A 240 -29.03 -34.07 -20.88
CA GLN A 240 -29.55 -32.87 -21.53
C GLN A 240 -28.47 -31.81 -21.83
N THR A 241 -27.23 -31.98 -21.34
CA THR A 241 -26.17 -30.96 -21.41
C THR A 241 -25.97 -30.40 -22.81
N ASP A 242 -25.83 -31.26 -23.84
CA ASP A 242 -25.59 -30.80 -25.22
C ASP A 242 -26.80 -30.09 -25.85
N GLN A 243 -28.01 -30.43 -25.41
CA GLN A 243 -29.20 -29.71 -25.83
C GLN A 243 -29.22 -28.31 -25.21
N VAL A 244 -29.06 -28.23 -23.89
CA VAL A 244 -29.09 -26.97 -23.13
C VAL A 244 -28.00 -26.02 -23.63
N MET A 245 -26.76 -26.50 -23.76
CA MET A 245 -25.62 -25.67 -24.18
C MET A 245 -25.74 -25.17 -25.63
N ARG A 246 -26.55 -25.80 -26.49
CA ARG A 246 -26.85 -25.27 -27.83
C ARG A 246 -27.90 -24.17 -27.82
N GLU A 247 -28.81 -24.19 -26.84
CA GLU A 247 -29.84 -23.18 -26.66
C GLU A 247 -29.30 -21.93 -25.94
N VAL A 248 -28.20 -22.10 -25.18
CA VAL A 248 -27.38 -21.03 -24.61
C VAL A 248 -26.66 -20.27 -25.74
N ASN A 249 -27.09 -19.04 -26.00
CA ASN A 249 -26.43 -18.13 -26.94
C ASN A 249 -25.88 -16.91 -26.19
N ALA A 250 -24.92 -17.15 -25.29
CA ALA A 250 -24.22 -16.09 -24.58
C ALA A 250 -22.94 -15.70 -25.34
N GLU A 251 -22.70 -14.39 -25.45
CA GLU A 251 -21.42 -13.89 -25.92
C GLU A 251 -20.35 -14.17 -24.85
N VAL A 252 -19.17 -14.61 -25.28
CA VAL A 252 -18.07 -14.90 -24.36
C VAL A 252 -17.58 -13.60 -23.73
N SER A 253 -17.70 -13.51 -22.40
CA SER A 253 -17.27 -12.39 -21.55
C SER A 253 -15.96 -12.72 -20.84
N THR A 254 -15.27 -11.70 -20.30
CA THR A 254 -14.11 -11.88 -19.42
C THR A 254 -14.50 -11.93 -17.94
N LYS A 255 -15.77 -11.75 -17.62
CA LYS A 255 -16.31 -11.76 -16.26
C LYS A 255 -17.54 -12.65 -16.22
N PHE A 256 -17.52 -13.60 -15.29
CA PHE A 256 -18.64 -14.49 -15.03
C PHE A 256 -19.79 -13.71 -14.40
N GLU A 257 -20.95 -13.74 -15.06
CA GLU A 257 -22.16 -13.09 -14.59
C GLU A 257 -23.23 -14.11 -14.19
N TYR A 258 -23.83 -13.90 -13.02
CA TYR A 258 -25.00 -14.64 -12.56
C TYR A 258 -26.19 -13.69 -12.48
N ASN A 259 -26.88 -13.53 -13.60
CA ASN A 259 -27.97 -12.57 -13.77
C ASN A 259 -29.26 -13.31 -14.12
N LEU A 260 -30.07 -13.57 -13.12
CA LEU A 260 -31.34 -14.27 -13.29
C LEU A 260 -32.40 -13.38 -13.94
N THR A 261 -32.86 -13.78 -15.11
CA THR A 261 -33.94 -13.12 -15.84
C THR A 261 -35.25 -13.87 -15.65
N ARG A 262 -36.32 -13.14 -15.31
CA ARG A 262 -37.66 -13.69 -15.20
C ARG A 262 -38.21 -14.01 -16.59
N LYS A 263 -38.65 -15.24 -16.80
CA LYS A 263 -39.28 -15.72 -18.04
C LYS A 263 -40.56 -16.50 -17.73
N VAL A 264 -41.41 -16.62 -18.74
CA VAL A 264 -42.65 -17.40 -18.67
C VAL A 264 -42.69 -18.34 -19.86
N LYS A 265 -42.85 -19.63 -19.59
CA LYS A 265 -43.01 -20.66 -20.63
C LYS A 265 -44.13 -21.60 -20.22
N ASP A 266 -45.06 -21.84 -21.14
CA ASP A 266 -46.21 -22.74 -20.94
C ASP A 266 -47.03 -22.43 -19.68
N GLY A 267 -47.11 -21.15 -19.31
CA GLY A 267 -47.86 -20.67 -18.14
C GLY A 267 -47.12 -20.80 -16.80
N VAL A 268 -45.89 -21.34 -16.79
CA VAL A 268 -45.03 -21.44 -15.62
C VAL A 268 -44.00 -20.29 -15.65
N GLU A 269 -43.94 -19.53 -14.56
CA GLU A 269 -42.89 -18.52 -14.36
C GLU A 269 -41.62 -19.21 -13.85
N TYR A 270 -40.48 -18.89 -14.46
CA TYR A 270 -39.17 -19.37 -14.02
C TYR A 270 -38.13 -18.26 -14.17
N PHE A 271 -37.00 -18.44 -13.52
CA PHE A 271 -35.85 -17.56 -13.61
C PHE A 271 -34.71 -18.35 -14.21
N ASP A 272 -33.99 -17.79 -15.18
CA ASP A 272 -32.78 -18.40 -15.71
C ASP A 272 -31.62 -17.41 -15.83
N SER A 273 -30.40 -17.94 -15.66
CA SER A 273 -29.15 -17.26 -15.89
C SER A 273 -28.38 -18.03 -16.94
N THR A 274 -27.75 -17.31 -17.85
CA THR A 274 -26.96 -17.88 -18.93
C THR A 274 -25.71 -17.04 -19.10
N ASP A 275 -24.54 -17.69 -19.09
CA ASP A 275 -23.26 -17.00 -19.16
C ASP A 275 -22.25 -17.86 -19.94
N ALA A 276 -21.37 -17.18 -20.67
CA ALA A 276 -20.18 -17.77 -21.25
C ALA A 276 -18.99 -16.88 -20.87
N THR A 277 -18.01 -17.44 -20.16
CA THR A 277 -16.87 -16.68 -19.63
C THR A 277 -15.55 -17.31 -19.99
N GLU A 278 -14.64 -16.49 -20.48
CA GLU A 278 -13.25 -16.83 -20.73
C GLU A 278 -12.41 -16.63 -19.46
N ILE A 279 -11.75 -17.71 -19.06
CA ILE A 279 -10.81 -17.75 -17.95
C ILE A 279 -9.39 -17.85 -18.54
N PRO A 280 -8.50 -16.87 -18.30
CA PRO A 280 -7.18 -16.79 -18.93
C PRO A 280 -6.16 -17.72 -18.25
N PHE A 281 -6.54 -18.98 -18.03
CA PHE A 281 -5.73 -20.03 -17.41
C PHE A 281 -5.95 -21.37 -18.11
N ALA A 282 -4.96 -22.26 -18.00
CA ALA A 282 -5.01 -23.57 -18.61
C ALA A 282 -6.19 -24.42 -18.10
N PHE A 283 -6.77 -25.21 -18.99
CA PHE A 283 -7.94 -26.05 -18.75
C PHE A 283 -7.83 -26.98 -17.54
N GLU A 284 -6.71 -27.69 -17.41
CA GLU A 284 -6.56 -28.65 -16.32
C GLU A 284 -6.45 -27.97 -14.95
N ASP A 285 -5.74 -26.84 -14.84
CA ASP A 285 -5.63 -26.08 -13.59
C ASP A 285 -6.97 -25.44 -13.20
N THR A 286 -7.64 -24.82 -14.17
CA THR A 286 -8.95 -24.19 -14.01
C THR A 286 -10.01 -25.22 -13.60
N SER A 287 -10.09 -26.35 -14.33
CA SER A 287 -11.07 -27.40 -14.06
C SER A 287 -10.81 -28.09 -12.71
N ARG A 288 -9.54 -28.27 -12.32
CA ARG A 288 -9.17 -28.81 -11.01
C ARG A 288 -9.57 -27.86 -9.89
N ALA A 289 -9.24 -26.57 -10.02
CA ALA A 289 -9.60 -25.56 -9.02
C ALA A 289 -11.13 -25.44 -8.88
N MET A 290 -11.86 -25.42 -10.00
CA MET A 290 -13.32 -25.38 -10.00
C MET A 290 -13.94 -26.65 -9.40
N SER A 291 -13.39 -27.83 -9.70
CA SER A 291 -13.83 -29.10 -9.09
C SER A 291 -13.68 -29.06 -7.57
N LEU A 292 -12.56 -28.52 -7.09
CA LEU A 292 -12.32 -28.38 -5.66
C LEU A 292 -13.33 -27.41 -5.01
N LEU A 293 -13.63 -26.29 -5.67
CA LEU A 293 -14.62 -25.32 -5.18
C LEU A 293 -16.05 -25.87 -5.12
N MET A 294 -16.51 -26.54 -6.18
CA MET A 294 -17.89 -27.02 -6.27
C MET A 294 -18.14 -28.31 -5.49
N MET A 295 -17.14 -29.19 -5.40
CA MET A 295 -17.33 -30.57 -4.92
C MET A 295 -16.78 -30.81 -3.52
N THR A 296 -16.22 -29.79 -2.86
CA THR A 296 -15.63 -29.92 -1.52
C THR A 296 -16.27 -28.96 -0.54
N ASP A 297 -16.42 -29.40 0.70
CA ASP A 297 -16.88 -28.55 1.80
C ASP A 297 -16.00 -27.29 1.91
N PRO A 298 -16.59 -26.08 1.89
CA PRO A 298 -15.88 -24.82 2.07
C PRO A 298 -14.97 -24.79 3.31
N ASP A 299 -15.33 -25.47 4.41
CA ASP A 299 -14.48 -25.54 5.60
C ASP A 299 -13.29 -26.47 5.41
N VAL A 300 -13.45 -27.58 4.69
CA VAL A 300 -12.33 -28.48 4.35
C VAL A 300 -11.38 -27.79 3.39
N LEU A 301 -11.91 -27.04 2.42
CA LEU A 301 -11.14 -26.23 1.48
C LEU A 301 -10.29 -25.14 2.17
N ARG A 302 -10.84 -24.51 3.21
CA ARG A 302 -10.14 -23.46 3.98
C ARG A 302 -9.01 -24.00 4.88
N HIS A 303 -9.02 -25.29 5.24
CA HIS A 303 -8.10 -25.86 6.23
C HIS A 303 -7.13 -26.92 5.69
N ASN A 304 -7.35 -27.48 4.48
CA ASN A 304 -6.45 -28.46 3.87
C ASN A 304 -5.99 -28.01 2.48
N SER A 305 -4.71 -27.66 2.36
CA SER A 305 -4.03 -27.33 1.09
C SER A 305 -3.75 -28.56 0.21
N HIS A 306 -3.93 -29.77 0.75
CA HIS A 306 -3.83 -31.05 0.04
C HIS A 306 -5.20 -31.72 0.02
N ALA A 307 -6.17 -31.10 -0.65
CA ALA A 307 -7.44 -31.75 -0.90
C ALA A 307 -7.22 -32.96 -1.82
N GLN A 308 -7.63 -34.13 -1.36
CA GLN A 308 -7.78 -35.32 -2.21
C GLN A 308 -8.74 -35.00 -3.35
N GLU A 309 -8.58 -35.66 -4.51
CA GLU A 309 -9.50 -35.46 -5.63
C GLU A 309 -10.95 -35.67 -5.16
N PRO A 310 -11.82 -34.67 -5.32
CA PRO A 310 -13.18 -34.74 -4.78
C PRO A 310 -14.00 -35.79 -5.53
N LYS A 311 -14.94 -36.41 -4.80
CA LYS A 311 -15.88 -37.38 -5.35
C LYS A 311 -16.64 -36.78 -6.54
N ASP A 312 -16.98 -37.63 -7.50
CA ASP A 312 -17.73 -37.20 -8.69
C ASP A 312 -19.20 -36.86 -8.39
N THR A 313 -19.72 -37.23 -7.22
CA THR A 313 -21.07 -36.84 -6.78
C THR A 313 -21.04 -36.46 -5.31
N VAL A 314 -21.65 -35.32 -4.98
CA VAL A 314 -21.77 -34.81 -3.62
C VAL A 314 -23.20 -34.36 -3.35
N THR A 315 -23.64 -34.50 -2.11
CA THR A 315 -24.91 -33.98 -1.62
C THR A 315 -24.63 -33.05 -0.45
N VAL A 316 -25.17 -31.85 -0.49
CA VAL A 316 -24.94 -30.80 0.51
C VAL A 316 -26.26 -30.27 1.05
N LYS A 317 -26.30 -30.03 2.36
CA LYS A 317 -27.34 -29.28 3.06
C LYS A 317 -26.64 -28.13 3.76
N TYR A 318 -27.04 -26.90 3.52
CA TYR A 318 -26.48 -25.74 4.22
C TYR A 318 -27.52 -24.64 4.40
N ILE A 319 -27.19 -23.68 5.26
CA ILE A 319 -27.97 -22.47 5.48
C ILE A 319 -27.17 -21.30 4.94
N ALA A 320 -27.78 -20.50 4.07
CA ALA A 320 -27.23 -19.25 3.57
C ALA A 320 -27.91 -18.06 4.25
N ASP A 321 -27.10 -17.13 4.73
CA ASP A 321 -27.53 -15.85 5.26
C ASP A 321 -27.40 -14.79 4.16
N CYS A 322 -28.53 -14.33 3.61
CA CYS A 322 -28.57 -13.31 2.55
C CYS A 322 -28.83 -11.93 3.16
N GLN A 323 -27.93 -10.99 2.89
CA GLN A 323 -28.03 -9.62 3.40
C GLN A 323 -28.98 -8.78 2.54
N LEU A 324 -29.99 -8.15 3.15
CA LEU A 324 -30.98 -7.32 2.47
C LEU A 324 -30.76 -5.82 2.70
N GLU A 325 -31.41 -5.00 1.85
CA GLU A 325 -31.39 -3.53 1.89
C GLU A 325 -32.16 -3.00 3.12
N ARG A 326 -31.61 -3.20 4.34
CA ARG A 326 -31.98 -2.57 5.64
C ARG A 326 -31.34 -3.23 6.86
N ASP A 327 -30.19 -3.91 6.73
CA ASP A 327 -29.59 -4.70 7.84
C ASP A 327 -30.48 -5.88 8.26
N GLU A 328 -31.42 -6.27 7.38
CA GLU A 328 -32.26 -7.46 7.52
C GLU A 328 -31.51 -8.65 6.90
N VAL A 329 -31.49 -9.77 7.60
CA VAL A 329 -30.85 -11.01 7.12
C VAL A 329 -31.95 -12.02 6.82
N ALA A 330 -32.06 -12.43 5.55
CA ALA A 330 -32.89 -13.55 5.18
C ALA A 330 -32.11 -14.85 5.31
N LYS A 331 -32.74 -15.88 5.90
CA LYS A 331 -32.15 -17.21 6.00
C LYS A 331 -32.77 -18.13 4.96
N LEU A 332 -31.92 -18.79 4.18
CA LEU A 332 -32.29 -19.78 3.19
C LEU A 332 -31.69 -21.12 3.59
N LYS A 333 -32.46 -22.19 3.46
CA LYS A 333 -31.96 -23.56 3.66
C LYS A 333 -31.88 -24.25 2.30
N ILE A 334 -30.67 -24.63 1.89
CA ILE A 334 -30.38 -25.18 0.57
C ILE A 334 -30.11 -26.67 0.71
N TYR A 335 -30.74 -27.47 -0.13
CA TYR A 335 -30.44 -28.87 -0.35
C TYR A 335 -30.00 -29.02 -1.80
N SER A 336 -28.78 -29.48 -2.04
CA SER A 336 -28.26 -29.65 -3.40
C SER A 336 -27.58 -31.00 -3.57
N ALA A 337 -27.74 -31.59 -4.75
CA ALA A 337 -26.90 -32.68 -5.23
C ALA A 337 -26.17 -32.21 -6.49
N MET A 338 -24.87 -32.44 -6.54
CA MET A 338 -24.01 -32.05 -7.64
C MET A 338 -23.25 -33.26 -8.18
N ARG A 339 -23.02 -33.29 -9.49
CA ARG A 339 -22.19 -34.29 -10.15
C ARG A 339 -21.21 -33.64 -11.10
N LYS A 340 -19.96 -34.11 -11.04
CA LYS A 340 -18.88 -33.79 -11.97
C LYS A 340 -18.68 -34.98 -12.90
N VAL A 341 -18.61 -34.74 -14.21
CA VAL A 341 -18.30 -35.74 -15.23
C VAL A 341 -17.11 -35.22 -16.05
N LYS A 342 -16.00 -35.97 -16.06
CA LYS A 342 -14.84 -35.67 -16.91
C LYS A 342 -14.97 -36.42 -18.23
N GLU A 343 -14.99 -35.67 -19.33
CA GLU A 343 -14.96 -36.17 -20.69
C GLU A 343 -13.57 -35.92 -21.32
N ALA A 344 -13.38 -36.32 -22.58
CA ALA A 344 -12.09 -36.18 -23.27
C ALA A 344 -11.72 -34.71 -23.52
N ASP A 345 -12.71 -33.85 -23.77
CA ASP A 345 -12.55 -32.46 -24.21
C ASP A 345 -13.24 -31.44 -23.28
N ARG A 346 -13.85 -31.90 -22.18
CA ARG A 346 -14.57 -31.02 -21.25
C ARG A 346 -14.74 -31.63 -19.86
N VAL A 347 -15.03 -30.76 -18.89
CA VAL A 347 -15.56 -31.17 -17.59
C VAL A 347 -16.96 -30.56 -17.44
N VAL A 348 -17.93 -31.40 -17.09
CA VAL A 348 -19.33 -30.99 -16.92
C VAL A 348 -19.71 -31.11 -15.44
N PHE A 349 -20.23 -30.03 -14.89
CA PHE A 349 -20.91 -30.02 -13.60
C PHE A 349 -22.40 -29.88 -13.84
N VAL A 350 -23.19 -30.74 -13.19
CA VAL A 350 -24.65 -30.64 -13.15
C VAL A 350 -25.12 -30.67 -11.72
N TRP A 351 -26.16 -29.89 -11.42
CA TRP A 351 -26.74 -29.90 -10.09
C TRP A 351 -28.25 -29.78 -10.10
N ARG A 352 -28.80 -30.25 -8.99
CA ARG A 352 -30.21 -30.21 -8.64
C ARG A 352 -30.31 -29.67 -7.23
N ALA A 353 -31.06 -28.59 -7.04
CA ALA A 353 -31.21 -27.99 -5.72
C ALA A 353 -32.65 -27.58 -5.42
N VAL A 354 -32.97 -27.58 -4.12
CA VAL A 354 -34.16 -26.94 -3.57
C VAL A 354 -33.72 -25.98 -2.49
N THR A 355 -34.27 -24.76 -2.54
CA THR A 355 -34.02 -23.73 -1.53
C THR A 355 -35.31 -23.44 -0.79
N GLU A 356 -35.31 -23.58 0.54
CA GLU A 356 -36.43 -23.27 1.42
C GLU A 356 -36.21 -21.93 2.12
N GLY A 357 -37.17 -21.02 2.04
CA GLY A 357 -37.18 -19.82 2.87
C GLY A 357 -37.41 -20.15 4.34
N GLN A 358 -36.73 -19.43 5.23
CA GLN A 358 -36.92 -19.53 6.68
C GLN A 358 -37.55 -18.26 7.24
N GLY A 359 -38.14 -18.35 8.45
CA GLY A 359 -38.78 -17.21 9.11
C GLY A 359 -39.91 -16.60 8.29
N ASP A 360 -39.81 -15.30 7.98
CA ASP A 360 -40.79 -14.56 7.18
C ASP A 360 -40.91 -15.04 5.72
N LEU A 361 -39.99 -15.88 5.26
CA LEU A 361 -40.01 -16.51 3.94
C LEU A 361 -40.44 -17.99 4.01
N SER A 362 -40.89 -18.47 5.17
CA SER A 362 -41.34 -19.86 5.32
C SER A 362 -42.52 -20.19 4.42
N GLY A 363 -42.53 -21.41 3.87
CA GLY A 363 -43.53 -21.86 2.91
C GLY A 363 -43.16 -21.60 1.44
N HIS A 364 -42.17 -20.74 1.18
CA HIS A 364 -41.65 -20.50 -0.16
C HIS A 364 -40.43 -21.39 -0.45
N HIS A 365 -40.43 -21.99 -1.64
CA HIS A 365 -39.41 -22.92 -2.08
C HIS A 365 -38.96 -22.57 -3.49
N THR A 366 -37.73 -22.90 -3.86
CA THR A 366 -37.34 -22.97 -5.28
C THR A 366 -36.99 -24.39 -5.66
N ASP A 367 -37.22 -24.67 -6.93
CA ASP A 367 -36.80 -25.87 -7.61
C ASP A 367 -35.77 -25.46 -8.67
N GLU A 368 -34.49 -25.80 -8.45
CA GLU A 368 -33.36 -25.37 -9.26
C GLU A 368 -32.69 -26.53 -10.00
N THR A 369 -32.29 -26.28 -11.24
CA THR A 369 -31.40 -27.14 -12.02
C THR A 369 -30.35 -26.28 -12.70
N GLY A 370 -29.09 -26.72 -12.70
CA GLY A 370 -28.03 -25.99 -13.38
C GLY A 370 -26.94 -26.87 -13.98
N TRP A 371 -26.21 -26.25 -14.89
CA TRP A 371 -25.10 -26.80 -15.65
C TRP A 371 -23.95 -25.79 -15.68
N LEU A 372 -22.73 -26.30 -15.57
CA LEU A 372 -21.50 -25.58 -15.86
C LEU A 372 -20.59 -26.48 -16.67
N VAL A 373 -20.18 -26.04 -17.84
CA VAL A 373 -19.28 -26.78 -18.73
C VAL A 373 -17.99 -26.01 -18.87
N SER A 374 -16.88 -26.69 -18.53
CA SER A 374 -15.52 -26.21 -18.73
C SER A 374 -14.95 -26.84 -20.00
N ARG A 375 -14.41 -26.02 -20.91
CA ARG A 375 -13.76 -26.47 -22.15
C ARG A 375 -12.38 -25.82 -22.32
N PRO A 376 -11.38 -26.53 -22.86
CA PRO A 376 -10.13 -25.92 -23.27
C PRO A 376 -10.36 -25.00 -24.48
N GLN A 377 -9.68 -23.85 -24.46
CA GLN A 377 -9.61 -22.93 -25.60
C GLN A 377 -8.18 -22.40 -25.74
N GLU A 378 -7.85 -21.88 -26.92
CA GLU A 378 -6.61 -21.16 -27.18
C GLU A 378 -6.94 -19.72 -27.58
N ILE A 379 -6.30 -18.75 -26.92
CA ILE A 379 -6.36 -17.33 -27.29
C ILE A 379 -4.99 -16.97 -27.89
N GLY A 380 -4.91 -17.00 -29.22
CA GLY A 380 -3.62 -16.94 -29.90
C GLY A 380 -2.76 -18.14 -29.51
N ASP A 381 -1.60 -17.89 -28.90
CA ASP A 381 -0.67 -18.93 -28.44
C ASP A 381 -0.82 -19.26 -26.94
N PHE A 382 -1.80 -18.69 -26.24
CA PHE A 382 -1.98 -18.87 -24.80
C PHE A 382 -3.13 -19.83 -24.48
N PRO A 383 -2.93 -20.83 -23.59
CA PRO A 383 -3.99 -21.71 -23.16
C PRO A 383 -5.00 -20.97 -22.29
N SER A 384 -6.28 -21.14 -22.60
CA SER A 384 -7.41 -20.58 -21.84
C SER A 384 -8.49 -21.64 -21.60
N THR A 385 -9.48 -21.27 -20.80
CA THR A 385 -10.63 -22.12 -20.48
C THR A 385 -11.91 -21.34 -20.69
N VAL A 386 -12.91 -21.94 -21.31
CA VAL A 386 -14.26 -21.36 -21.37
C VAL A 386 -15.15 -22.06 -20.36
N PHE A 387 -15.87 -21.26 -19.59
CA PHE A 387 -16.99 -21.67 -18.78
C PHE A 387 -18.30 -21.30 -19.46
N GLU A 388 -19.13 -22.27 -19.78
CA GLU A 388 -20.50 -22.06 -20.21
C GLU A 388 -21.44 -22.51 -19.11
N SER A 389 -22.30 -21.61 -18.64
CA SER A 389 -23.23 -21.89 -17.55
C SER A 389 -24.68 -21.64 -17.96
N TYR A 390 -25.56 -22.49 -17.44
CA TYR A 390 -26.99 -22.30 -17.50
C TYR A 390 -27.60 -22.75 -16.18
N THR A 391 -28.32 -21.87 -15.52
CA THR A 391 -29.05 -22.17 -14.28
C THR A 391 -30.48 -21.75 -14.46
N ARG A 392 -31.43 -22.58 -14.02
CA ARG A 392 -32.83 -22.19 -13.94
C ARG A 392 -33.42 -22.56 -12.59
N PHE A 393 -34.30 -21.72 -12.06
CA PHE A 393 -35.16 -22.12 -10.96
C PHE A 393 -36.62 -21.70 -11.14
N ILE A 394 -37.50 -22.45 -10.48
CA ILE A 394 -38.94 -22.23 -10.44
C ILE A 394 -39.33 -21.94 -8.99
N PRO A 395 -39.92 -20.77 -8.68
CA PRO A 395 -40.51 -20.52 -7.36
C PRO A 395 -41.76 -21.39 -7.16
N ILE A 396 -41.87 -22.01 -5.99
CA ILE A 396 -42.97 -22.87 -5.59
C ILE A 396 -43.50 -22.40 -4.24
N ASP A 397 -44.80 -22.17 -4.15
CA ASP A 397 -45.48 -21.83 -2.91
C ASP A 397 -46.15 -23.08 -2.31
N VAL A 398 -45.81 -23.41 -1.07
CA VAL A 398 -46.38 -24.53 -0.34
C VAL A 398 -47.31 -23.96 0.75
N GLY A 399 -48.57 -23.72 0.39
CA GLY A 399 -49.62 -23.25 1.31
C GLY A 399 -50.67 -22.35 0.64
N GLU A 400 -51.87 -22.26 1.23
CA GLU A 400 -53.01 -21.50 0.66
C GLU A 400 -52.91 -19.97 0.81
N SER A 401 -51.91 -19.44 1.52
CA SER A 401 -51.82 -18.02 1.90
C SER A 401 -50.68 -17.22 1.25
N ALA A 402 -49.95 -17.78 0.29
CA ALA A 402 -48.85 -17.06 -0.36
C ALA A 402 -49.38 -16.00 -1.34
N SER A 403 -49.02 -14.74 -1.11
CA SER A 403 -49.31 -13.69 -2.09
C SER A 403 -48.23 -13.67 -3.18
N LYS A 404 -48.59 -13.33 -4.42
CA LYS A 404 -47.62 -13.19 -5.53
C LYS A 404 -46.48 -12.21 -5.18
N ALA A 405 -46.75 -11.21 -4.33
CA ALA A 405 -45.73 -10.26 -3.89
C ALA A 405 -44.67 -10.93 -2.99
N ASP A 406 -45.07 -11.90 -2.17
CA ASP A 406 -44.17 -12.63 -1.27
C ASP A 406 -43.32 -13.65 -2.06
N THR A 407 -43.91 -14.34 -3.03
CA THR A 407 -43.19 -15.21 -3.96
C THR A 407 -42.16 -14.43 -4.78
N ASP A 408 -42.52 -13.25 -5.27
CA ASP A 408 -41.62 -12.34 -5.98
C ASP A 408 -40.49 -11.83 -5.08
N ARG A 409 -40.79 -11.52 -3.81
CA ARG A 409 -39.79 -11.14 -2.81
C ARG A 409 -38.82 -12.28 -2.56
N PHE A 410 -39.33 -13.49 -2.34
CA PHE A 410 -38.51 -14.68 -2.11
C PHE A 410 -37.61 -14.99 -3.31
N ALA A 411 -38.13 -14.98 -4.53
CA ALA A 411 -37.34 -15.22 -5.74
C ALA A 411 -36.19 -14.20 -5.89
N LYS A 412 -36.40 -12.94 -5.53
CA LYS A 412 -35.34 -11.91 -5.51
C LYS A 412 -34.27 -12.18 -4.47
N VAL A 413 -34.66 -12.63 -3.27
CA VAL A 413 -33.72 -13.01 -2.20
C VAL A 413 -32.84 -14.17 -2.68
N VAL A 414 -33.46 -15.21 -3.26
CA VAL A 414 -32.72 -16.37 -3.80
C VAL A 414 -31.78 -15.95 -4.93
N ALA A 415 -32.24 -15.08 -5.84
CA ALA A 415 -31.41 -14.57 -6.93
C ALA A 415 -30.18 -13.81 -6.41
N LYS A 416 -30.37 -12.93 -5.43
CA LYS A 416 -29.29 -12.17 -4.81
C LYS A 416 -28.30 -13.08 -4.06
N SER A 417 -28.81 -14.05 -3.31
CA SER A 417 -27.97 -15.04 -2.61
C SER A 417 -27.11 -15.83 -3.59
N GLY A 418 -27.68 -16.28 -4.72
CA GLY A 418 -26.93 -16.98 -5.75
C GLY A 418 -25.85 -16.11 -6.41
N GLU A 419 -26.14 -14.82 -6.64
CA GLU A 419 -25.16 -13.85 -7.16
C GLU A 419 -23.98 -13.67 -6.18
N GLU A 420 -24.26 -13.54 -4.88
CA GLU A 420 -23.25 -13.43 -3.83
C GLU A 420 -22.37 -14.69 -3.75
N GLU A 421 -22.98 -15.88 -3.78
CA GLU A 421 -22.27 -17.17 -3.76
C GLU A 421 -21.37 -17.36 -4.99
N VAL A 422 -21.86 -17.06 -6.19
CA VAL A 422 -21.06 -17.13 -7.43
C VAL A 422 -19.90 -16.13 -7.38
N ASN A 423 -20.13 -14.91 -6.91
CA ASN A 423 -19.07 -13.91 -6.77
C ASN A 423 -17.98 -14.35 -5.78
N GLU A 424 -18.34 -14.93 -4.62
CA GLU A 424 -17.36 -15.47 -3.67
C GLU A 424 -16.56 -16.63 -4.30
N MET A 425 -17.26 -17.54 -4.99
CA MET A 425 -16.66 -18.68 -5.66
C MET A 425 -15.65 -18.26 -6.73
N MET A 426 -16.01 -17.29 -7.59
CA MET A 426 -15.12 -16.79 -8.65
C MET A 426 -13.90 -16.05 -8.08
N GLN A 427 -14.06 -15.30 -6.98
CA GLN A 427 -12.92 -14.70 -6.27
C GLN A 427 -11.98 -15.75 -5.67
N LEU A 428 -12.52 -16.87 -5.19
CA LEU A 428 -11.71 -17.96 -4.65
C LEU A 428 -10.99 -18.73 -5.75
N LEU A 429 -11.66 -18.94 -6.90
CA LEU A 429 -11.05 -19.50 -8.10
C LEU A 429 -9.85 -18.65 -8.55
N GLU A 430 -10.03 -17.33 -8.65
CA GLU A 430 -8.95 -16.40 -9.01
C GLU A 430 -7.76 -16.52 -8.05
N LYS A 431 -8.00 -16.56 -6.73
CA LYS A 431 -6.94 -16.73 -5.72
C LYS A 431 -6.19 -18.05 -5.86
N MET A 432 -6.90 -19.14 -6.18
CA MET A 432 -6.32 -20.46 -6.39
C MET A 432 -5.44 -20.49 -7.66
N LEU A 433 -5.89 -19.83 -8.73
CA LEU A 433 -5.19 -19.80 -10.01
C LEU A 433 -3.99 -18.85 -10.03
N LEU A 434 -4.07 -17.71 -9.32
CA LEU A 434 -2.97 -16.75 -9.20
C LEU A 434 -1.87 -17.19 -8.21
N GLY A 435 -2.00 -18.37 -7.59
CA GLY A 435 -0.97 -18.92 -6.72
C GLY A 435 -0.71 -18.06 -5.48
N GLY A 436 -1.76 -17.56 -4.82
CA GLY A 436 -1.64 -16.76 -3.59
C GLY A 436 -0.65 -17.38 -2.60
N ASP A 437 0.50 -16.72 -2.45
CA ASP A 437 1.75 -17.19 -1.84
C ASP A 437 1.66 -17.32 -0.30
N GLN A 438 0.83 -18.25 0.21
CA GLN A 438 0.80 -18.66 1.63
C GLN A 438 0.62 -20.16 1.90
N PHE A 439 0.68 -21.05 0.90
CA PHE A 439 0.51 -22.50 1.15
C PHE A 439 1.73 -23.37 0.85
N TYR A 440 2.88 -22.79 0.50
CA TYR A 440 4.09 -23.55 0.16
C TYR A 440 5.36 -23.08 0.89
N THR A 441 5.34 -23.01 2.23
CA THR A 441 6.60 -23.14 2.98
C THR A 441 6.37 -23.73 4.37
N SER A 442 6.56 -25.04 4.53
CA SER A 442 7.35 -25.57 5.65
C SER A 442 7.66 -27.05 5.46
N GLY A 443 8.92 -27.32 5.13
CA GLY A 443 9.74 -28.35 5.78
C GLY A 443 9.21 -29.78 5.77
N HIS A 444 9.80 -30.59 4.90
CA HIS A 444 10.03 -32.02 5.15
C HIS A 444 10.38 -32.30 6.62
N PRO A 445 9.64 -33.19 7.32
CA PRO A 445 10.20 -33.94 8.44
C PRO A 445 10.94 -35.15 7.86
N ARG A 446 12.25 -35.22 8.08
CA ARG A 446 13.00 -36.46 7.99
C ARG A 446 12.39 -37.43 9.01
N TYR A 447 11.98 -38.61 8.55
CA TYR A 447 11.78 -39.75 9.43
C TYR A 447 13.16 -40.28 9.85
N GLU A 448 13.49 -40.16 11.13
CA GLU A 448 14.46 -41.04 11.78
C GLU A 448 13.72 -42.25 12.34
N SER A 449 14.28 -43.42 12.06
CA SER A 449 13.78 -44.72 12.47
C SER A 449 14.01 -44.96 13.96
N ALA A 450 12.99 -45.49 14.64
CA ALA A 450 13.12 -46.46 15.72
C ALA A 450 11.87 -47.35 15.72
#